data_AF-A0A967I4V3-F1
#
_entry.id   AF-A0A967I4V3-F1
#
_cell.length_a   1.000
_cell.length_b   1.000
_cell.length_c   1.000
_cell.angle_alpha   90.00
_cell.angle_beta   90.00
_cell.angle_gamma   90.00
#
_symmetry.space_group_name_H-M   'P 1'
#
loop_
_entity.id
_entity.type
_entity.pdbx_description
1 polymer ?
#
loop_
_entity_poly.entity_id
_entity_poly.type
_entity_poly.pdbx_seq_one_letter_code
_entity_poly.pdbx_strand_id
1 'polypeptide(L)'
;MPAGYELFLFRIDLTSGTVNPNKYITYRNKVTTSTGRTLRVATATWQNDQQSFDRQVPFRIAEKTDFCFEAKSSSGSNIVSIFIEAVLMEI
;
A
#
# COMPACT_ATOMS: atom_id res chain seq x y z
N MET A 1 -8.87 10.52 -3.79
CA MET A 1 -8.38 11.04 -5.09
C MET A 1 -9.27 12.18 -5.52
N PRO A 2 -8.71 13.31 -5.96
CA PRO A 2 -9.51 14.43 -6.45
C PRO A 2 -10.38 14.05 -7.65
N ALA A 3 -11.41 14.85 -7.91
CA ALA A 3 -12.16 14.76 -9.17
C ALA A 3 -11.28 15.24 -10.33
N GLY A 4 -11.39 14.61 -11.51
CA GLY A 4 -10.59 14.94 -12.69
C GLY A 4 -9.15 14.42 -12.67
N TYR A 5 -8.78 13.59 -11.68
CA TYR A 5 -7.45 13.01 -11.57
C TYR A 5 -7.50 11.52 -11.22
N GLU A 6 -6.56 10.76 -11.76
CA GLU A 6 -6.34 9.35 -11.43
C GLU A 6 -4.91 9.07 -11.05
N LEU A 7 -4.72 8.07 -10.19
CA LEU A 7 -3.40 7.61 -9.78
C LEU A 7 -3.13 6.21 -10.34
N PHE A 8 -1.99 6.05 -11.00
CA PHE A 8 -1.48 4.77 -11.48
C PHE A 8 -0.37 4.31 -10.56
N LEU A 9 -0.65 3.26 -9.77
CA LEU A 9 0.26 2.72 -8.76
C LEU A 9 1.11 1.59 -9.36
N PHE A 10 2.41 1.83 -9.51
CA PHE A 10 3.36 0.88 -10.10
C PHE A 10 3.98 -0.01 -9.03
N ARG A 11 4.68 0.60 -8.09
CA ARG A 11 5.47 -0.12 -7.10
C ARG A 11 5.13 0.28 -5.67
N ILE A 12 5.14 -0.71 -4.79
CA ILE A 12 5.16 -0.50 -3.34
C ILE A 12 6.33 -1.30 -2.77
N ASP A 13 7.21 -0.63 -2.04
CA ASP A 13 8.24 -1.28 -1.25
C ASP A 13 7.96 -1.08 0.24
N LEU A 14 7.88 -2.19 0.96
CA LEU A 14 7.70 -2.22 2.41
C LEU A 14 9.03 -2.60 3.03
N THR A 15 9.57 -1.78 3.91
CA THR A 15 10.76 -2.11 4.69
C THR A 15 10.48 -2.03 6.18
N SER A 16 11.24 -2.80 6.96
CA SER A 16 11.19 -2.77 8.41
C SER A 16 12.54 -2.31 8.96
N GLY A 17 12.53 -1.26 9.79
CA GLY A 17 13.70 -0.88 10.58
C GLY A 17 13.85 -1.74 11.85
N THR A 18 12.93 -2.68 12.10
CA THR A 18 12.94 -3.50 13.30
C THR A 18 13.67 -4.80 13.06
N VAL A 19 14.79 -5.00 13.75
CA VAL A 19 15.60 -6.22 13.68
C VAL A 19 15.19 -7.16 14.82
N ASN A 20 14.07 -7.87 14.64
CA ASN A 20 13.62 -8.89 15.59
C ASN A 20 12.94 -10.07 14.86
N PRO A 21 13.58 -11.25 14.80
CA PRO A 21 13.05 -12.41 14.08
C PRO A 21 11.74 -12.99 14.63
N ASN A 22 11.31 -12.60 15.83
CA ASN A 22 10.05 -13.07 16.43
C ASN A 22 8.88 -12.11 16.18
N LYS A 23 9.09 -11.03 15.42
CA LYS A 23 8.08 -10.03 15.08
C LYS A 23 7.88 -9.97 13.58
N TYR A 24 6.62 -9.90 13.16
CA TYR A 24 6.24 -9.67 11.77
C TYR A 24 5.24 -8.52 11.68
N ILE A 25 5.06 -8.00 10.48
CA ILE A 25 4.15 -6.90 10.20
C ILE A 25 3.21 -7.35 9.09
N THR A 26 1.92 -7.07 9.25
CA THR A 26 0.92 -7.31 8.22
C THR A 26 0.57 -5.97 7.57
N TYR A 27 0.55 -5.95 6.25
CA TYR A 27 0.25 -4.79 5.43
C TYR A 27 -1.00 -5.03 4.59
N ARG A 28 -1.75 -3.96 4.35
CA ARG A 28 -2.79 -3.92 3.33
C ARG A 28 -2.86 -2.56 2.64
N ASN A 29 -3.05 -2.59 1.33
CA ASN A 29 -3.49 -1.43 0.56
C ASN A 29 -5.00 -1.50 0.40
N LYS A 30 -5.70 -0.61 1.08
CA LYS A 30 -7.16 -0.51 1.05
C LYS A 30 -7.55 0.62 0.11
N VAL A 31 -8.54 0.34 -0.74
CA VAL A 31 -9.12 1.31 -1.68
C VAL A 31 -10.63 1.30 -1.48
N THR A 32 -11.24 2.46 -1.29
CA THR A 32 -12.69 2.64 -1.16
C THR A 32 -13.17 3.60 -2.24
N THR A 33 -13.88 3.07 -3.24
CA THR A 33 -14.38 3.83 -4.39
C THR A 33 -15.55 4.74 -4.01
N SER A 34 -15.85 5.73 -4.84
CA SER A 34 -16.99 6.64 -4.67
C SER A 34 -18.35 5.94 -4.57
N THR A 35 -18.50 4.74 -5.13
CA THR A 35 -19.72 3.92 -5.02
C THR A 35 -19.78 3.10 -3.72
N GLY A 36 -18.82 3.26 -2.81
CA GLY A 36 -18.72 2.56 -1.53
C GLY A 36 -18.04 1.20 -1.58
N ARG A 37 -17.67 0.68 -2.77
CA ARG A 37 -16.95 -0.59 -2.88
C ARG A 37 -15.56 -0.48 -2.25
N THR A 38 -15.25 -1.39 -1.33
CA THR A 38 -13.93 -1.48 -0.69
C THR A 38 -13.16 -2.70 -1.20
N LEU A 39 -11.93 -2.48 -1.65
CA LEU A 39 -11.01 -3.50 -2.14
C LEU A 39 -9.72 -3.51 -1.32
N ARG A 40 -9.14 -4.70 -1.16
CA ARG A 40 -7.79 -4.90 -0.61
C ARG A 40 -6.90 -5.35 -1.76
N VAL A 41 -6.19 -4.40 -2.35
CA VAL A 41 -5.55 -4.57 -3.66
C VAL A 41 -4.10 -5.06 -3.56
N ALA A 42 -3.55 -5.01 -2.35
CA ALA A 42 -2.33 -5.70 -1.96
C ALA A 42 -2.46 -6.08 -0.48
N THR A 43 -1.99 -7.26 -0.11
CA THR A 43 -1.91 -7.72 1.28
C THR A 43 -0.70 -8.64 1.41
N ALA A 44 0.12 -8.41 2.42
CA ALA A 44 1.26 -9.28 2.72
C ALA A 44 1.59 -9.26 4.21
N THR A 45 2.28 -10.31 4.64
CA THR A 45 3.01 -10.32 5.91
C THR A 45 4.49 -10.32 5.57
N TRP A 46 5.27 -9.45 6.22
CA TRP A 46 6.72 -9.41 6.06
C TRP A 46 7.40 -9.34 7.43
N GLN A 47 8.64 -9.80 7.47
CA GLN A 47 9.38 -9.97 8.71
C GLN A 47 10.76 -9.31 8.66
N ASN A 48 11.54 -9.63 7.61
CA ASN A 48 12.91 -9.16 7.45
C ASN A 48 13.06 -8.40 6.13
N ASP A 49 13.97 -7.43 6.14
CA ASP A 49 14.44 -6.61 5.01
C ASP A 49 13.34 -5.85 4.27
N GLN A 50 12.78 -6.45 3.22
CA GLN A 50 11.89 -5.78 2.28
C GLN A 50 10.87 -6.74 1.66
N GLN A 51 9.65 -6.24 1.44
CA GLN A 51 8.65 -6.86 0.59
C GLN A 51 8.26 -5.88 -0.52
N SER A 52 8.38 -6.32 -1.78
CA SER A 52 8.06 -5.48 -2.94
C SER A 52 6.81 -5.98 -3.66
N PHE A 53 5.99 -5.03 -4.11
CA PHE A 53 4.94 -5.25 -5.09
C PHE A 53 5.30 -4.46 -6.34
N ASP A 54 5.87 -5.13 -7.33
CA ASP A 54 6.20 -4.54 -8.63
C ASP A 54 5.19 -5.01 -9.68
N ARG A 55 4.45 -4.06 -10.27
CA ARG A 55 3.36 -4.36 -11.21
C ARG A 55 3.76 -3.98 -12.63
N GLN A 56 3.69 -4.95 -13.54
CA GLN A 56 3.85 -4.69 -14.98
C GLN A 56 2.72 -3.82 -15.55
N VAL A 57 1.50 -3.99 -15.03
CA VAL A 57 0.35 -3.14 -15.34
C VAL A 57 -0.02 -2.37 -14.07
N PRO A 58 0.06 -1.03 -14.06
CA PRO A 58 -0.19 -0.27 -12.85
C PRO A 58 -1.61 -0.48 -12.34
N PHE A 59 -1.76 -0.50 -11.02
CA PHE A 59 -3.08 -0.53 -10.42
C PHE A 59 -3.69 0.87 -10.51
N ARG A 60 -4.80 1.01 -11.24
CA ARG A 60 -5.53 2.27 -11.37
C ARG A 60 -6.37 2.55 -10.13
N ILE A 61 -6.17 3.72 -9.53
CA ILE A 61 -7.03 4.31 -8.51
C ILE A 61 -7.78 5.46 -9.16
N ALA A 62 -9.08 5.25 -9.40
CA ALA A 62 -9.93 6.20 -10.10
C ALA A 62 -10.15 7.49 -9.29
N GLU A 63 -10.65 8.53 -9.95
CA GLU A 63 -11.07 9.76 -9.27
C GLU A 63 -12.07 9.47 -8.13
N LYS A 64 -12.16 10.40 -7.16
CA LYS A 64 -13.09 10.33 -6.01
C LYS A 64 -12.97 9.03 -5.18
N THR A 65 -11.84 8.35 -5.27
CA THR A 65 -11.56 7.12 -4.54
C THR A 65 -10.59 7.40 -3.40
N ASP A 66 -10.94 6.97 -2.20
CA ASP A 66 -10.05 7.02 -1.05
C ASP A 66 -9.14 5.79 -1.03
N PHE A 67 -7.88 5.96 -0.67
CA PHE A 67 -6.97 4.85 -0.48
C PHE A 67 -6.09 5.06 0.74
N CYS A 68 -5.74 3.96 1.39
CA CYS A 68 -4.89 3.93 2.56
C CYS A 68 -3.87 2.80 2.47
N PHE A 69 -2.72 3.04 3.08
CA PHE A 69 -1.70 2.04 3.37
C PHE A 69 -1.73 1.78 4.86
N GLU A 70 -2.09 0.56 5.24
CA GLU A 70 -2.30 0.18 6.63
C GLU A 70 -1.31 -0.91 7.01
N ALA A 71 -0.64 -0.74 8.14
CA ALA A 71 0.29 -1.71 8.68
C ALA A 71 -0.11 -2.07 10.11
N LYS A 72 0.05 -3.34 10.48
CA LYS A 72 -0.21 -3.86 11.82
C LYS A 72 0.97 -4.68 12.29
N SER A 73 1.53 -4.28 13.43
CA SER A 73 2.53 -5.05 14.16
C SER A 73 1.92 -6.33 14.74
N SER A 74 2.65 -7.46 14.67
CA SER A 74 2.25 -8.69 15.37
C SER A 74 2.34 -8.58 16.89
N SER A 75 3.27 -7.76 17.40
CA SER A 75 3.45 -7.48 18.83
C SER A 75 4.29 -6.23 19.07
N GLY A 76 3.91 -5.44 20.08
CA GLY A 76 4.58 -4.19 20.44
C GLY A 76 4.70 -3.21 19.26
N SER A 77 5.69 -2.32 19.33
CA SER A 77 5.98 -1.37 18.25
C SER A 77 6.99 -1.95 17.25
N ASN A 78 6.78 -1.65 15.98
CA ASN A 78 7.72 -1.87 14.88
C ASN A 78 7.86 -0.57 14.08
N ILE A 79 9.06 -0.30 13.57
CA ILE A 79 9.31 0.76 12.59
C ILE A 79 8.97 0.22 11.20
N VAL A 80 8.06 0.91 10.52
CA VAL A 80 7.62 0.62 9.15
C VAL A 80 8.01 1.77 8.24
N SER A 81 8.56 1.47 7.08
CA SER A 81 8.69 2.44 5.99
C SER A 81 7.99 1.89 4.75
N ILE A 82 7.23 2.77 4.08
CA ILE A 82 6.46 2.45 2.89
C ILE A 82 6.91 3.41 1.80
N PHE A 83 7.55 2.89 0.77
CA PHE A 83 7.89 3.63 -0.43
C PHE A 83 6.90 3.29 -1.54
N ILE A 84 6.45 4.31 -2.27
CA ILE A 84 5.41 4.18 -3.29
C ILE A 84 5.88 4.87 -4.55
N GLU A 85 5.78 4.17 -5.66
CA GLU A 85 5.98 4.71 -7.00
C GLU A 85 4.63 4.78 -7.72
N ALA A 86 4.23 6.01 -8.08
CA ALA A 86 2.96 6.25 -8.72
C ALA A 86 3.03 7.48 -9.64
N VAL A 87 2.17 7.48 -10.66
CA VAL A 87 1.94 8.63 -11.55
C VAL A 87 0.54 9.16 -11.33
N LEU A 88 0.42 10.47 -11.11
CA LEU A 88 -0.85 11.19 -11.11
C LEU A 88 -1.12 11.72 -12.53
N MET A 89 -2.33 11.51 -13.03
CA MET A 89 -2.75 11.91 -14.37
C MET A 89 -4.05 12.71 -14.29
N GLU A 90 -4.14 13.78 -15.07
CA GLU A 90 -5.36 14.53 -15.32
C GLU A 90 -6.17 13.86 -16.45
N ILE A 91 -7.50 13.81 -16.32
CA ILE A 91 -8.44 13.14 -17.24
C ILE A 91 -9.38 14.13 -17.92
#